data_AF-A0A7S0C838-F1
#
_entry.id   AF-A0A7S0C838-F1
#
_cell.length_a   1.000
_cell.length_b   1.000
_cell.length_c   1.000
_cell.angle_alpha   90.00
_cell.angle_beta   90.00
_cell.angle_gamma   90.00
#
_symmetry.space_group_name_H-M   'P 1'
#
loop_
_entity.id
_entity.type
_entity.pdbx_description
1 polymer ?
#
loop_
_entity_poly.entity_id
_entity_poly.type
_entity_poly.pdbx_seq_one_letter_code
_entity_poly.pdbx_strand_id
1 'polypeptide(L)'
;ALADQILLNNALQKNTENKDETETISITPILQPLPLTLREESFSAGQDQFLAWFVLIFSFPFITGSFGTFIVAERMNKAKHLQTVAGVEASAYWFSSYLWDIVNYQFPLWTVIVLMFVTGVDVFTTTDRGVFSGTLVSLVLFGPAAAGFTYLITFAFKSPSTC
;
A
#
# COMPACT_ATOMS: atom_id res chain seq x y z
N ALA A 1 -35.36 -1.70 4.22
CA ALA A 1 -36.38 -1.96 3.17
C ALA A 1 -36.92 -3.39 3.23
N LEU A 2 -36.16 -4.42 2.84
CA LEU A 2 -36.66 -5.81 2.79
C LEU A 2 -36.79 -6.44 4.20
N ALA A 3 -35.83 -6.13 5.09
CA ALA A 3 -35.92 -6.49 6.51
C ALA A 3 -37.14 -5.87 7.21
N ASP A 4 -37.49 -4.62 6.86
CA ASP A 4 -38.67 -3.93 7.43
C ASP A 4 -39.98 -4.58 6.96
N GLN A 5 -40.06 -5.03 5.70
CA GLN A 5 -41.24 -5.76 5.21
C GLN A 5 -41.41 -7.12 5.88
N ILE A 6 -40.32 -7.84 6.14
CA ILE A 6 -40.35 -9.12 6.84
C ILE A 6 -40.81 -8.92 8.29
N LEU A 7 -40.29 -7.90 8.98
CA LEU A 7 -40.72 -7.53 10.33
C LEU A 7 -42.20 -7.15 10.37
N LEU A 8 -42.67 -6.40 9.37
CA LEU A 8 -44.07 -5.99 9.27
C LEU A 8 -44.99 -7.18 9.02
N ASN A 9 -44.62 -8.13 8.15
CA ASN A 9 -45.39 -9.34 7.90
C ASN A 9 -45.46 -10.27 9.13
N ASN A 10 -44.34 -10.44 9.84
CA ASN A 10 -44.32 -11.18 11.10
C ASN A 10 -45.18 -10.49 12.18
N ALA A 11 -45.18 -9.16 12.25
CA ALA A 11 -46.02 -8.41 13.18
C ALA A 11 -47.52 -8.51 12.85
N LEU A 12 -47.89 -8.49 11.56
CA LEU A 12 -49.28 -8.66 11.12
C LEU A 12 -49.81 -10.06 11.47
N GLN A 13 -49.04 -11.12 11.20
CA GLN A 13 -49.47 -12.49 11.51
C GLN A 13 -49.64 -12.72 13.01
N LYS A 14 -48.73 -12.21 13.83
CA LYS A 14 -48.87 -12.27 15.30
C LYS A 14 -50.12 -11.55 15.82
N ASN A 15 -50.60 -10.53 15.11
CA ASN A 15 -51.80 -9.77 15.48
C ASN A 15 -53.10 -10.44 14.98
N THR A 16 -53.03 -11.19 13.87
CA THR A 16 -54.13 -12.01 13.37
C THR A 16 -54.34 -13.27 14.22
N GLU A 17 -53.25 -13.90 14.66
CA GLU A 17 -53.27 -15.15 15.44
C GLU A 17 -53.64 -14.92 16.92
N ASN A 18 -53.51 -13.70 17.45
CA ASN A 18 -53.98 -13.35 18.80
C ASN A 18 -55.51 -13.43 18.99
N LYS A 19 -56.27 -13.82 17.94
CA LYS A 19 -57.71 -14.12 17.99
C LYS A 19 -58.04 -15.62 18.08
N ASP A 20 -57.10 -16.51 17.75
CA ASP A 20 -57.27 -17.97 17.76
C ASP A 20 -56.17 -18.58 18.65
N GLU A 21 -56.55 -19.23 19.75
CA GLU A 21 -55.62 -19.64 20.82
C GLU A 21 -54.49 -20.60 20.36
N THR A 22 -53.24 -20.12 20.51
CA THR A 22 -52.01 -20.84 20.89
C THR A 22 -51.49 -22.01 20.02
N GLU A 23 -50.90 -21.68 18.87
CA GLU A 23 -49.65 -22.32 18.43
C GLU A 23 -48.60 -21.23 18.15
N THR A 24 -47.42 -21.31 18.76
CA THR A 24 -46.37 -20.31 18.54
C THR A 24 -45.61 -20.65 17.25
N ILE A 25 -46.17 -20.27 16.11
CA ILE A 25 -45.52 -20.48 14.81
C ILE A 25 -44.32 -19.53 14.70
N SER A 26 -43.11 -20.08 14.86
CA SER A 26 -41.85 -19.35 14.71
C SER A 26 -41.41 -19.33 13.26
N ILE A 27 -41.58 -18.19 12.57
CA ILE A 27 -41.08 -17.99 11.22
C ILE A 27 -39.67 -17.43 11.30
N THR A 28 -38.68 -18.22 10.87
CA THR A 28 -37.29 -17.77 10.74
C THR A 28 -37.01 -17.34 9.29
N PRO A 29 -36.88 -16.03 9.01
CA PRO A 29 -36.54 -15.57 7.68
C PRO A 29 -35.07 -15.86 7.40
N ILE A 30 -34.79 -16.70 6.41
CA ILE A 30 -33.43 -16.95 5.93
C ILE A 30 -33.17 -15.98 4.78
N LEU A 31 -32.40 -14.93 5.03
CA LEU A 31 -31.87 -14.05 3.98
C LEU A 31 -30.58 -14.63 3.43
N GLN A 32 -30.68 -15.35 2.32
CA GLN A 32 -29.52 -15.72 1.51
C GLN A 32 -29.29 -14.63 0.45
N PRO A 33 -28.12 -13.96 0.43
CA PRO A 33 -27.83 -12.99 -0.62
C PRO A 33 -27.83 -13.68 -1.99
N LEU A 34 -28.25 -12.94 -3.02
CA LEU A 34 -28.12 -13.43 -4.39
C LEU A 34 -26.63 -13.68 -4.71
N PRO A 35 -26.31 -14.72 -5.50
CA PRO A 35 -24.96 -14.92 -5.98
C PRO A 35 -24.54 -13.70 -6.82
N LEU A 36 -23.30 -13.25 -6.63
CA LEU A 36 -22.74 -12.13 -7.36
C LEU A 36 -22.65 -12.45 -8.85
N THR A 37 -22.93 -11.45 -9.69
CA THR A 37 -22.67 -11.58 -11.12
C THR A 37 -21.16 -11.49 -11.38
N LEU A 38 -20.68 -12.14 -12.46
CA LEU A 38 -19.26 -12.10 -12.84
C LEU A 38 -18.72 -10.67 -12.97
N ARG A 39 -19.58 -9.71 -13.37
CA ARG A 39 -19.22 -8.30 -13.51
C ARG A 39 -19.02 -7.61 -12.16
N GLU A 40 -19.84 -7.93 -11.17
CA GLU A 40 -19.73 -7.38 -9.82
C GLU A 40 -18.51 -7.97 -9.08
N GLU A 41 -18.27 -9.27 -9.25
CA GLU A 41 -17.08 -9.93 -8.68
C GLU A 41 -15.78 -9.35 -9.25
N SER A 42 -15.71 -9.19 -10.58
CA SER A 42 -14.54 -8.59 -11.25
C SER A 42 -14.31 -7.14 -10.81
N PHE A 43 -15.37 -6.38 -10.60
CA PHE A 43 -15.28 -4.99 -10.16
C PHE A 43 -14.80 -4.89 -8.70
N SER A 44 -15.37 -5.70 -7.81
CA SER A 44 -14.95 -5.77 -6.41
C SER A 44 -13.49 -6.18 -6.30
N ALA A 45 -13.09 -7.23 -7.03
CA ALA A 45 -11.70 -7.65 -7.09
C ALA A 45 -10.81 -6.50 -7.60
N GLY A 46 -11.13 -5.90 -8.75
CA GLY A 46 -10.33 -4.79 -9.30
C GLY A 46 -10.16 -3.60 -8.35
N GLN A 47 -11.17 -3.29 -7.53
CA GLN A 47 -11.10 -2.23 -6.53
C GLN A 47 -10.10 -2.56 -5.40
N ASP A 48 -10.15 -3.78 -4.85
CA ASP A 48 -9.22 -4.21 -3.81
C ASP A 48 -7.77 -4.22 -4.31
N GLN A 49 -7.57 -4.66 -5.55
CA GLN A 49 -6.27 -4.68 -6.22
C GLN A 49 -5.71 -3.27 -6.43
N PHE A 50 -6.55 -2.33 -6.87
CA PHE A 50 -6.17 -0.93 -7.04
C PHE A 50 -5.78 -0.28 -5.72
N LEU A 51 -6.56 -0.50 -4.66
CA LEU A 51 -6.25 0.05 -3.34
C LEU A 51 -4.92 -0.46 -2.80
N ALA A 52 -4.64 -1.75 -2.95
CA ALA A 52 -3.35 -2.33 -2.57
C ALA A 52 -2.19 -1.67 -3.32
N TRP A 53 -2.32 -1.49 -4.63
CA TRP A 53 -1.31 -0.81 -5.45
C TRP A 53 -1.11 0.65 -5.06
N PHE A 54 -2.20 1.37 -4.81
CA PHE A 54 -2.17 2.78 -4.41
C PHE A 54 -1.41 2.99 -3.09
N VAL A 55 -1.68 2.15 -2.09
CA VAL A 55 -1.00 2.22 -0.79
C VAL A 55 0.50 1.93 -0.94
N LEU A 56 0.88 0.97 -1.78
CA LEU A 56 2.28 0.67 -2.06
C LEU A 56 2.99 1.87 -2.68
N ILE A 57 2.46 2.43 -3.77
CA ILE A 57 3.06 3.60 -4.44
C ILE A 57 3.14 4.79 -3.49
N PHE A 58 2.13 5.01 -2.65
CA PHE A 58 2.14 6.12 -1.70
C PHE A 58 3.20 5.94 -0.59
N SER A 59 3.55 4.70 -0.25
CA SER A 59 4.48 4.39 0.84
C SER A 59 5.95 4.57 0.46
N PHE A 60 6.35 4.17 -0.74
CA PHE A 60 7.76 4.19 -1.15
C PHE A 60 8.43 5.59 -1.18
N PRO A 61 7.74 6.69 -1.58
CA PRO A 61 8.29 8.04 -1.54
C PRO A 61 8.71 8.50 -0.15
N PHE A 62 8.10 7.99 0.93
CA PHE A 62 8.51 8.34 2.29
C PHE A 62 9.93 7.84 2.60
N ILE A 63 10.29 6.67 2.07
CA ILE A 63 11.64 6.09 2.23
C ILE A 63 12.66 6.96 1.49
N THR A 64 12.38 7.25 0.21
CA THR A 64 13.32 8.02 -0.63
C THR A 64 13.38 9.50 -0.26
N GLY A 65 12.33 10.06 0.33
CA GLY A 65 12.32 11.41 0.90
C GLY A 65 13.20 11.52 2.15
N SER A 66 13.23 10.47 2.98
CA SER A 66 14.10 10.42 4.16
C SER A 66 15.59 10.53 3.80
N PHE A 67 16.03 10.01 2.65
CA PHE A 67 17.42 10.15 2.21
C PHE A 67 17.82 11.62 2.00
N GLY A 68 16.89 12.41 1.43
CA GLY A 68 17.09 13.85 1.26
C GLY A 68 17.29 14.58 2.60
N THR A 69 16.44 14.29 3.59
CA THR A 69 16.56 14.91 4.92
C THR A 69 17.88 14.58 5.61
N PHE A 70 18.37 13.34 5.49
CA PHE A 70 19.70 12.93 5.99
C PHE A 70 20.83 13.73 5.33
N ILE A 71 20.81 13.92 4.01
CA ILE A 71 21.85 14.67 3.29
C ILE A 71 21.83 16.16 3.67
N VAL A 72 20.65 16.75 3.85
CA VAL A 72 20.56 18.14 4.33
C VAL A 72 21.08 18.25 5.76
N ALA A 73 20.75 17.29 6.64
CA ALA A 73 21.23 17.27 8.02
C ALA A 73 22.76 17.11 8.09
N GLU A 74 23.35 16.28 7.23
CA GLU A 74 24.80 16.10 7.16
C GLU A 74 25.54 17.37 6.72
N ARG A 75 24.91 18.16 5.83
CA ARG A 75 25.41 19.49 5.44
C ARG A 75 25.32 20.51 6.57
N MET A 76 24.26 20.49 7.38
CA MET A 76 24.15 21.36 8.56
C MET A 76 25.19 21.03 9.63
N ASN A 77 25.43 19.74 9.87
CA ASN A 77 26.39 19.27 10.86
C ASN A 77 27.86 19.37 10.38
N LYS A 78 28.09 19.88 9.16
CA LYS A 78 29.41 20.02 8.53
C LYS A 78 30.19 18.70 8.42
N ALA A 79 29.54 17.54 8.51
CA ALA A 79 30.22 16.26 8.46
C ALA A 79 30.89 16.02 7.08
N LYS A 80 30.24 16.47 6.00
CA LYS A 80 30.86 16.51 4.65
C LYS A 80 32.15 17.33 4.63
N HIS A 81 32.19 18.47 5.32
CA HIS A 81 33.40 19.30 5.38
C HIS A 81 34.54 18.58 6.11
N LEU A 82 34.21 17.89 7.21
CA LEU A 82 35.19 17.08 7.95
C LEU A 82 35.76 15.94 7.09
N GLN A 83 34.92 15.25 6.31
CA GLN A 83 35.37 14.21 5.38
C GLN A 83 36.26 14.77 4.25
N THR A 84 35.96 15.98 3.77
CA THR A 84 36.81 16.65 2.76
C THR A 84 38.17 17.04 3.34
N VAL A 85 38.21 17.54 4.59
CA VAL A 85 39.47 17.86 5.29
C VAL A 85 40.29 16.59 5.58
N ALA A 86 39.64 15.44 5.76
CA ALA A 86 40.29 14.13 5.89
C ALA A 86 40.84 13.57 4.56
N GLY A 87 40.69 14.28 3.43
CA GLY A 87 41.25 13.89 2.14
C GLY A 87 40.34 13.01 1.27
N VAL A 88 39.07 12.86 1.62
CA VAL A 88 38.10 12.13 0.78
C VAL A 88 37.69 12.99 -0.42
N GLU A 89 37.77 12.41 -1.62
CA GLU A 89 37.26 13.06 -2.83
C GLU A 89 35.74 13.21 -2.78
N ALA A 90 35.24 14.37 -3.25
CA ALA A 90 33.80 14.65 -3.24
C ALA A 90 32.98 13.65 -4.08
N SER A 91 33.55 13.11 -5.15
CA SER A 91 32.96 12.07 -6.00
C SER A 91 32.71 10.78 -5.23
N ALA A 92 33.71 10.32 -4.47
CA ALA A 92 33.61 9.11 -3.64
C ALA A 92 32.54 9.24 -2.56
N TYR A 93 32.40 10.41 -1.95
CA TYR A 93 31.32 10.70 -0.99
C TYR A 93 29.94 10.51 -1.62
N TRP A 94 29.65 11.19 -2.73
CA TRP A 94 28.34 11.12 -3.37
C TRP A 94 27.99 9.71 -3.86
N PHE A 95 28.96 9.01 -4.44
CA PHE A 95 28.75 7.63 -4.91
C PHE A 95 28.50 6.67 -3.75
N SER A 96 29.27 6.80 -2.66
CA SER A 96 29.10 5.97 -1.47
C SER A 96 27.75 6.22 -0.79
N SER A 97 27.33 7.48 -0.64
CA SER A 97 26.02 7.82 -0.06
C SER A 97 24.88 7.30 -0.93
N TYR A 98 24.96 7.48 -2.25
CA TYR A 98 23.95 6.98 -3.18
C TYR A 98 23.84 5.45 -3.15
N LEU A 99 24.98 4.75 -3.15
CA LEU A 99 25.00 3.29 -3.07
C LEU A 99 24.44 2.79 -1.74
N TRP A 100 24.78 3.47 -0.64
CA TRP A 100 24.26 3.17 0.68
C TRP A 100 22.73 3.29 0.72
N ASP A 101 22.17 4.35 0.15
CA ASP A 101 20.72 4.56 0.09
C ASP A 101 20.01 3.50 -0.77
N ILE A 102 20.62 3.07 -1.88
CA ILE A 102 20.10 1.96 -2.70
C ILE A 102 20.04 0.66 -1.89
N VAL A 103 21.10 0.34 -1.15
CA VAL A 103 21.15 -0.85 -0.29
C VAL A 103 20.06 -0.77 0.79
N ASN A 104 19.87 0.41 1.40
CA ASN A 104 18.84 0.63 2.41
C ASN A 104 17.42 0.54 1.84
N TYR A 105 17.19 0.98 0.60
CA TYR A 105 15.92 0.79 -0.10
C TYR A 105 15.63 -0.69 -0.41
N GLN A 106 16.65 -1.49 -0.63
CA GLN A 106 16.49 -2.89 -1.00
C GLN A 106 15.90 -3.76 0.13
N PHE A 107 16.18 -3.44 1.40
CA PHE A 107 15.62 -4.16 2.56
C PHE A 107 14.08 -4.08 2.68
N PRO A 108 13.45 -2.88 2.71
CA PRO A 108 11.99 -2.78 2.73
C PRO A 108 11.37 -3.32 1.45
N LEU A 109 12.04 -3.17 0.29
CA LEU A 109 11.58 -3.74 -0.96
C LEU A 109 11.45 -5.28 -0.89
N TRP A 110 12.48 -5.99 -0.42
CA TRP A 110 12.41 -7.44 -0.25
C TRP A 110 11.33 -7.85 0.75
N THR A 111 11.16 -7.08 1.83
CA THR A 111 10.09 -7.32 2.81
C THR A 111 8.70 -7.24 2.15
N VAL A 112 8.47 -6.25 1.30
CA VAL A 112 7.22 -6.09 0.54
C VAL A 112 7.01 -7.26 -0.42
N ILE A 113 8.05 -7.70 -1.13
CA ILE A 113 7.98 -8.84 -2.06
C ILE A 113 7.59 -10.12 -1.29
N VAL A 114 8.23 -10.39 -0.15
CA VAL A 114 7.91 -11.56 0.68
C VAL A 114 6.46 -11.47 1.17
N LEU A 115 6.02 -10.30 1.63
CA LEU A 115 4.63 -10.09 2.05
C LEU A 115 3.63 -10.37 0.91
N MET A 116 3.91 -9.92 -0.31
CA MET A 116 3.06 -10.21 -1.47
C MET A 116 2.92 -11.72 -1.75
N PHE A 117 3.98 -12.49 -1.56
CA PHE A 117 3.93 -13.95 -1.70
C PHE A 117 3.14 -14.61 -0.57
N VAL A 118 3.29 -14.14 0.66
CA VAL A 118 2.57 -14.70 1.82
C VAL A 118 1.07 -14.40 1.76
N THR A 119 0.69 -13.20 1.31
CA THR A 119 -0.72 -12.80 1.22
C THR A 119 -1.44 -13.35 -0.02
N GLY A 120 -0.71 -14.02 -0.93
CA GLY A 120 -1.30 -14.65 -2.11
C GLY A 120 -2.00 -13.65 -3.03
N VAL A 121 -1.49 -12.42 -3.15
CA VAL A 121 -2.12 -11.38 -3.98
C VAL A 121 -1.84 -11.68 -5.45
N ASP A 122 -2.77 -12.41 -6.08
CA ASP A 122 -2.67 -12.89 -7.48
C ASP A 122 -2.36 -11.77 -8.48
N VAL A 123 -2.72 -10.52 -8.19
CA VAL A 123 -2.42 -9.34 -9.01
C VAL A 123 -0.93 -9.18 -9.31
N PHE A 124 -0.09 -9.47 -8.31
CA PHE A 124 1.34 -9.20 -8.38
C PHE A 124 2.14 -10.49 -8.58
N THR A 125 1.62 -11.64 -8.14
CA THR A 125 2.30 -12.94 -8.19
C THR A 125 1.89 -13.80 -9.39
N THR A 126 0.86 -13.41 -10.16
CA THR A 126 0.47 -14.14 -11.35
C THR A 126 1.62 -14.21 -12.35
N THR A 127 2.01 -15.44 -12.68
CA THR A 127 3.07 -15.73 -13.66
C THR A 127 2.55 -15.62 -15.10
N ASP A 128 1.22 -15.62 -15.30
CA ASP A 128 0.64 -15.40 -16.62
C ASP A 128 1.08 -14.05 -17.19
N ARG A 129 1.57 -14.08 -18.43
CA ARG A 129 2.04 -12.92 -19.21
C ARG A 129 3.25 -12.17 -18.63
N GLY A 130 3.98 -12.73 -17.66
CA GLY A 130 5.23 -12.14 -17.15
C GLY A 130 5.03 -10.87 -16.30
N VAL A 131 3.81 -10.64 -15.81
CA VAL A 131 3.44 -9.46 -15.00
C VAL A 131 4.29 -9.37 -13.73
N PHE A 132 4.55 -10.50 -13.07
CA PHE A 132 5.45 -10.56 -11.91
C PHE A 132 6.84 -9.98 -12.21
N SER A 133 7.43 -10.36 -13.36
CA SER A 133 8.77 -9.85 -13.74
C SER A 133 8.75 -8.35 -13.99
N GLY A 134 7.68 -7.83 -14.60
CA GLY A 134 7.49 -6.40 -14.83
C GLY A 134 7.36 -5.61 -13.53
N THR A 135 6.58 -6.12 -12.58
CA THR A 135 6.40 -5.51 -11.25
C THR A 135 7.71 -5.52 -10.46
N LEU A 136 8.43 -6.64 -10.47
CA LEU A 136 9.73 -6.77 -9.80
C LEU A 136 10.74 -5.77 -10.36
N VAL A 137 10.90 -5.72 -11.68
CA VAL A 137 11.82 -4.80 -12.34
C VAL A 137 11.44 -3.35 -12.07
N SER A 138 10.14 -3.03 -12.11
CA SER A 138 9.65 -1.68 -11.83
C SER A 138 9.96 -1.26 -10.39
N LEU A 139 9.72 -2.12 -9.40
CA LEU A 139 10.00 -1.82 -7.99
C LEU A 139 11.50 -1.71 -7.70
N VAL A 140 12.33 -2.55 -8.31
CA VAL A 140 13.80 -2.47 -8.16
C VAL A 140 14.35 -1.19 -8.80
N LEU A 141 13.88 -0.85 -10.02
CA LEU A 141 14.37 0.32 -10.74
C LEU A 141 13.84 1.66 -10.17
N PHE A 142 12.67 1.62 -9.52
CA PHE A 142 12.07 2.79 -8.88
C PHE A 142 12.96 3.40 -7.80
N GLY A 143 13.59 2.58 -6.95
CA GLY A 143 14.45 3.06 -5.85
C GLY A 143 15.61 3.95 -6.31
N PRO A 144 16.51 3.46 -7.18
CA PRO A 144 17.62 4.23 -7.72
C PRO A 144 17.16 5.51 -8.46
N ALA A 145 16.06 5.43 -9.22
CA ALA A 145 15.51 6.58 -9.94
C ALA A 145 14.96 7.66 -8.99
N ALA A 146 14.16 7.25 -8.01
CA ALA A 146 13.60 8.14 -7.00
C ALA A 146 14.67 8.73 -6.08
N ALA A 147 15.66 7.93 -5.67
CA ALA A 147 16.82 8.43 -4.92
C ALA A 147 17.59 9.48 -5.74
N GLY A 148 17.88 9.21 -7.02
CA GLY A 148 18.54 10.19 -7.89
C GLY A 148 17.77 11.51 -8.00
N PHE A 149 16.45 11.41 -8.13
CA PHE A 149 15.57 12.59 -8.13
C PHE A 149 15.59 13.36 -6.80
N THR A 150 15.53 12.67 -5.66
CA THR A 150 15.66 13.30 -4.35
C THR A 150 16.98 14.05 -4.24
N TYR A 151 18.10 13.47 -4.66
CA TYR A 151 19.42 14.12 -4.61
C TYR A 151 19.45 15.43 -5.41
N LEU A 152 18.81 15.48 -6.58
CA LEU A 152 18.68 16.71 -7.37
C LEU A 152 17.87 17.78 -6.63
N ILE A 153 16.74 17.39 -6.02
CA ILE A 153 15.88 18.29 -5.24
C ILE A 153 16.58 18.79 -3.97
N THR A 154 17.43 17.96 -3.37
CA THR A 154 18.13 18.28 -2.13
C THR A 154 19.01 19.52 -2.28
N PHE A 155 19.40 19.93 -3.50
CA PHE A 155 20.08 21.20 -3.75
C PHE A 155 19.20 22.45 -3.61
N ALA A 156 17.88 22.32 -3.74
CA ALA A 156 16.93 23.43 -3.57
C ALA A 156 16.64 23.74 -2.08
N PHE A 157 16.93 22.79 -1.18
CA PHE A 157 16.64 22.93 0.25
C PHE A 157 17.86 23.32 1.09
N LYS A 158 17.62 24.22 2.06
CA LYS A 158 18.65 24.76 2.97
C LYS A 158 18.52 24.26 4.41
N SER A 159 17.35 23.73 4.79
CA SER A 159 17.05 23.19 6.12
C SER A 159 16.41 21.80 6.00
N PRO A 160 16.77 20.81 6.85
CA PRO A 160 16.22 19.46 6.84
C PRO A 160 14.73 19.42 7.15
N SER A 161 14.24 20.35 7.98
CA SER A 161 12.84 20.46 8.38
C SER A 161 11.92 21.05 7.31
N THR A 162 12.47 21.56 6.21
CA THR A 162 11.70 22.06 5.05
C THR A 162 11.69 21.06 3.89
N CYS A 163 12.44 19.96 4.02
CA CYS A 163 12.66 18.97 2.99
C CYS A 163 11.64 17.81 3.09
#